data_AF-A0A2D0A3B3-F1
#
_entry.id   AF-A0A2D0A3B3-F1
#
_cell.length_a   1.000
_cell.length_b   1.000
_cell.length_c   1.000
_cell.angle_alpha   90.00
_cell.angle_beta   90.00
_cell.angle_gamma   90.00
#
_symmetry.space_group_name_H-M   'P 1'
#
loop_
_entity.id
_entity.type
_entity.pdbx_description
1 polymer ?
#
loop_
_entity_poly.entity_id
_entity_poly.type
_entity_poly.pdbx_seq_one_letter_code
_entity_poly.pdbx_strand_id
1 'polypeptide(L)'
;MVGEVITQTEPSAAMAMWLSEQEPPQGFTVDREVELRVTGESKVRYPKHSLEIDEVRGHIANGKRPARLALTWNDRVSFELTEGFALRKITQAA
;
A
#
# COMPACT_ATOMS: atom_id res chain seq x y z
N MET A 1 7.53 13.40 -24.26
CA MET A 1 6.85 13.74 -22.99
C MET A 1 6.55 12.44 -22.28
N VAL A 2 6.97 12.26 -21.04
CA VAL A 2 6.58 11.09 -20.22
C VAL A 2 5.32 11.51 -19.46
N GLY A 3 4.20 10.84 -19.73
CA GLY A 3 2.95 11.05 -19.01
C GLY A 3 2.92 10.23 -17.72
N GLU A 4 2.10 10.66 -16.77
CA GLU A 4 1.79 9.85 -15.60
C GLU A 4 0.98 8.62 -16.01
N VAL A 5 1.26 7.47 -15.39
CA VAL A 5 0.50 6.24 -15.65
C VAL A 5 -0.80 6.32 -14.86
N ILE A 6 -1.93 6.22 -15.56
CA ILE A 6 -3.27 6.25 -14.97
C ILE A 6 -3.91 4.87 -15.13
N THR A 7 -4.45 4.35 -14.05
CA THR A 7 -5.12 3.05 -13.97
C THR A 7 -6.64 3.23 -13.85
N GLN A 8 -7.41 2.17 -14.13
CA GLN A 8 -8.88 2.21 -13.97
C GLN A 8 -9.32 2.37 -12.51
N THR A 9 -8.51 1.86 -11.58
CA THR A 9 -8.71 1.97 -10.13
C THR A 9 -7.58 2.79 -9.55
N GLU A 10 -7.88 3.76 -8.70
CA GLU A 10 -6.85 4.53 -7.99
C GLU A 10 -5.96 3.61 -7.15
N PRO A 11 -4.63 3.83 -7.10
CA PRO A 11 -3.72 2.95 -6.36
C PRO A 11 -4.08 2.83 -4.88
N SER A 12 -4.49 3.92 -4.24
CA SER A 12 -4.93 3.93 -2.83
C SER A 12 -6.18 3.09 -2.60
N ALA A 13 -7.12 3.09 -3.55
CA ALA A 13 -8.33 2.26 -3.50
C ALA A 13 -8.01 0.78 -3.71
N ALA A 14 -7.14 0.45 -4.66
CA ALA A 14 -6.68 -0.92 -4.89
C ALA A 14 -5.94 -1.48 -3.66
N MET A 15 -4.99 -0.72 -3.10
CA MET A 15 -4.29 -1.09 -1.86
C MET A 15 -5.26 -1.29 -0.70
N ALA A 16 -6.28 -0.44 -0.57
CA ALA A 16 -7.27 -0.58 0.50
C ALA A 16 -8.07 -1.89 0.36
N MET A 17 -8.43 -2.27 -0.86
CA MET A 17 -9.14 -3.52 -1.16
C MET A 17 -8.28 -4.74 -0.79
N TRP A 18 -7.03 -4.80 -1.24
CA TRP A 18 -6.12 -5.92 -0.93
C TRP A 18 -5.91 -6.10 0.57
N LEU A 19 -5.73 -5.02 1.32
CA LEU A 19 -5.60 -5.04 2.78
C LEU A 19 -6.92 -5.42 3.48
N SER A 20 -8.05 -4.98 2.95
CA SER A 20 -9.37 -5.25 3.53
C SER A 20 -9.82 -6.69 3.31
N GLU A 21 -9.47 -7.29 2.19
CA GLU A 21 -9.82 -8.66 1.82
C GLU A 21 -8.74 -9.67 2.22
N GLN A 22 -7.54 -9.18 2.56
CA GLN A 22 -6.33 -10.00 2.76
C GLN A 22 -5.96 -10.84 1.53
N GLU A 23 -6.33 -10.34 0.35
CA GLU A 23 -6.12 -11.00 -0.94
C GLU A 23 -5.42 -10.03 -1.90
N PRO A 24 -4.07 -9.96 -1.88
CA PRO A 24 -3.33 -9.22 -2.88
C PRO A 24 -3.47 -9.86 -4.28
N PRO A 25 -3.18 -9.12 -5.36
CA PRO A 25 -3.21 -9.67 -6.71
C PRO A 25 -2.27 -10.86 -6.85
N GLN A 26 -2.58 -11.76 -7.78
CA GLN A 26 -1.77 -12.94 -8.04
C GLN A 26 -0.28 -12.59 -8.22
N GLY A 27 0.58 -13.32 -7.52
CA GLY A 27 2.03 -13.13 -7.57
C GLY A 27 2.54 -11.99 -6.68
N PHE A 28 1.68 -11.33 -5.90
CA PHE A 28 2.10 -10.36 -4.89
C PHE A 28 1.81 -10.86 -3.49
N THR A 29 2.70 -10.54 -2.56
CA THR A 29 2.48 -10.65 -1.12
C THR A 29 2.54 -9.26 -0.49
N VAL A 30 1.72 -9.05 0.54
CA VAL A 30 1.75 -7.82 1.34
C VAL A 30 2.79 -7.99 2.45
N ASP A 31 3.75 -7.07 2.50
CA ASP A 31 4.76 -7.02 3.55
C ASP A 31 4.24 -6.25 4.78
N ARG A 32 5.06 -6.14 5.83
CA ARG A 32 4.62 -5.57 7.13
C ARG A 32 4.59 -4.04 7.17
N GLU A 33 4.99 -3.36 6.10
CA GLU A 33 5.05 -1.91 6.03
C GLU A 33 3.85 -1.34 5.25
N VAL A 34 2.98 -0.62 5.94
CA VAL A 34 1.89 0.14 5.35
C VAL A 34 1.82 1.52 5.99
N GLU A 35 1.61 2.53 5.17
CA GLU A 35 1.36 3.89 5.62
C GLU A 35 -0.09 4.27 5.30
N LEU A 36 -0.82 4.72 6.33
CA LEU A 36 -2.20 5.19 6.18
C LEU A 36 -2.28 6.70 6.39
N ARG A 37 -3.06 7.39 5.54
CA ARG A 37 -3.39 8.81 5.67
C ARG A 37 -4.87 8.99 6.01
N VAL A 38 -5.18 10.00 6.82
CA VAL A 38 -6.57 10.45 7.02
C VAL A 38 -7.00 11.24 5.80
N THR A 39 -8.14 10.89 5.23
CA THR A 39 -8.70 11.61 4.08
C THR A 39 -8.88 13.10 4.42
N GLY A 40 -8.26 13.99 3.64
CA GLY A 40 -8.32 15.45 3.85
C GLY A 40 -7.24 16.05 4.77
N GLU A 41 -6.41 15.24 5.43
CA GLU A 41 -5.24 15.75 6.17
C GLU A 41 -3.97 15.66 5.34
N SER A 42 -3.14 16.73 5.36
CA SER A 42 -1.83 16.74 4.70
C SER A 42 -0.75 15.98 5.46
N LYS A 43 -0.98 15.69 6.75
CA LYS A 43 0.01 15.06 7.62
C LYS A 43 -0.26 13.57 7.76
N VAL A 44 0.66 12.75 7.24
CA VAL A 44 0.59 11.31 7.42
C VAL A 44 1.10 10.93 8.80
N ARG A 45 0.30 10.17 9.56
CA ARG A 45 0.73 9.59 10.83
C ARG A 45 1.23 8.18 10.60
N TYR A 46 2.53 8.00 10.76
CA TYR A 46 3.15 6.69 10.86
C TYR A 46 2.80 6.07 12.22
N PRO A 47 2.18 4.89 12.27
CA PRO A 47 2.37 4.05 13.43
C PRO A 47 3.86 3.70 13.50
N LYS A 48 4.48 3.86 14.68
CA LYS A 48 5.91 3.58 14.88
C LYS A 48 6.26 2.09 14.77
N HIS A 49 5.27 1.22 14.58
CA HIS A 49 5.37 -0.23 14.57
C HIS A 49 4.62 -0.74 13.32
N SER A 50 5.02 -1.88 12.78
CA SER A 50 4.17 -2.61 11.82
C SER A 50 2.79 -2.75 12.42
N LEU A 51 1.78 -2.22 11.75
CA LEU A 51 0.40 -2.52 12.11
C LEU A 51 0.18 -3.99 11.84
N GLU A 52 -0.34 -4.72 12.81
CA GLU A 52 -0.90 -6.03 12.54
C GLU A 52 -2.03 -5.87 11.51
N ILE A 53 -2.14 -6.80 10.56
CA ILE A 53 -3.09 -6.72 9.43
C ILE A 53 -4.52 -6.42 9.90
N ASP A 54 -4.93 -6.95 11.05
CA ASP A 54 -6.26 -6.70 11.62
C ASP A 54 -6.46 -5.24 12.08
N GLU A 55 -5.42 -4.58 12.59
CA GLU A 55 -5.46 -3.16 12.94
C GLU A 55 -5.58 -2.27 11.70
N VAL A 56 -4.91 -2.66 10.60
CA VAL A 56 -4.98 -1.98 9.31
C VAL A 56 -6.40 -1.99 8.76
N ARG A 57 -7.08 -3.13 8.80
CA ARG A 57 -8.49 -3.25 8.34
C ARG A 57 -9.41 -2.33 9.12
N GLY A 58 -9.28 -2.29 10.44
CA GLY A 58 -10.05 -1.38 11.29
C GLY A 58 -9.80 0.09 10.95
N HIS A 59 -8.56 0.47 10.67
CA HIS A 59 -8.24 1.83 10.25
C HIS A 59 -8.79 2.21 8.87
N ILE A 60 -8.77 1.29 7.90
CA ILE A 60 -9.37 1.49 6.58
C ILE A 60 -10.89 1.64 6.71
N ALA A 61 -11.54 0.79 7.51
CA ALA A 61 -12.98 0.88 7.80
C ALA A 61 -13.35 2.22 8.45
N ASN A 62 -12.45 2.81 9.25
CA ASN A 62 -12.61 4.12 9.86
C ASN A 62 -12.20 5.30 8.95
N GLY A 63 -12.07 5.08 7.63
CA GLY A 63 -11.91 6.15 6.64
C GLY A 63 -10.46 6.60 6.39
N LYS A 64 -9.46 5.90 6.94
CA LYS A 64 -8.06 6.09 6.48
C LYS A 64 -7.84 5.41 5.13
N ARG A 65 -6.93 5.96 4.32
CA ARG A 65 -6.53 5.39 3.03
C ARG A 65 -5.05 5.03 3.02
N PRO A 66 -4.64 3.91 2.40
CA PRO A 66 -3.23 3.62 2.19
C PRO A 66 -2.57 4.65 1.29
N ALA A 67 -1.51 5.27 1.80
CA ALA A 67 -0.64 6.18 1.07
C ALA A 67 0.58 5.43 0.49
N ARG A 68 1.05 4.39 1.20
CA ARG A 68 2.12 3.48 0.77
C ARG A 68 1.88 2.07 1.26
N LEU A 69 2.27 1.09 0.45
CA LEU A 69 2.20 -0.34 0.80
C LEU A 69 3.46 -1.06 0.29
N ALA A 70 4.13 -1.78 1.18
CA ALA A 70 5.22 -2.67 0.81
C ALA A 70 4.67 -3.98 0.25
N LEU A 71 5.22 -4.40 -0.88
CA LEU A 71 4.83 -5.58 -1.62
C LEU A 71 6.08 -6.34 -2.06
N THR A 72 5.96 -7.66 -2.09
CA THR A 72 6.92 -8.54 -2.75
C THR A 72 6.27 -9.23 -3.94
N TRP A 73 6.92 -9.17 -5.10
CA TRP A 73 6.47 -9.79 -6.35
C TRP A 73 7.21 -11.10 -6.60
N ASN A 74 6.46 -12.19 -6.70
CA ASN A 74 6.90 -13.55 -7.03
C ASN A 74 8.12 -14.00 -6.21
N ASP A 75 8.20 -13.59 -4.94
CA ASP A 75 9.34 -13.87 -4.04
C ASP A 75 10.71 -13.44 -4.62
N ARG A 76 10.72 -12.42 -5.48
CA ARG A 76 11.93 -11.96 -6.21
C ARG A 76 12.26 -10.50 -5.99
N VAL A 77 11.26 -9.63 -5.98
CA VAL A 77 11.47 -8.18 -5.91
C VAL A 77 10.56 -7.60 -4.85
N SER A 78 11.14 -6.88 -3.90
CA SER A 78 10.39 -6.13 -2.88
C SER A 78 10.42 -4.64 -3.22
N PHE A 79 9.31 -3.94 -3.01
CA PHE A 79 9.19 -2.51 -3.29
C PHE A 79 8.03 -1.87 -2.50
N GLU A 80 8.01 -0.54 -2.44
CA GLU A 80 6.85 0.24 -1.97
C GLU A 80 6.05 0.77 -3.15
N LEU A 81 4.75 0.47 -3.22
CA LEU A 81 3.79 1.15 -4.08
C LEU A 81 3.23 2.38 -3.35
N THR A 82 3.15 3.52 -4.03
CA THR A 82 2.55 4.75 -3.47
C THR A 82 1.17 5.04 -4.06
N GLU A 83 0.41 5.91 -3.39
CA GLU A 83 -0.88 6.44 -3.86
C GLU A 83 -0.77 7.15 -5.23
N GLY A 84 0.40 7.70 -5.57
CA GLY A 84 0.69 8.35 -6.86
C GLY A 84 1.28 7.38 -7.90
N PHE A 85 1.05 6.08 -7.74
CA PHE A 85 1.53 5.02 -8.64
C PHE A 85 3.06 5.00 -8.86
N ALA A 86 3.83 5.47 -7.88
CA ALA A 86 5.28 5.37 -7.91
C ALA A 86 5.76 4.09 -7.21
N LEU A 87 6.82 3.47 -7.74
CA LEU A 87 7.54 2.37 -7.11
C LEU A 87 8.80 2.91 -6.42
N ARG A 88 9.01 2.58 -5.15
CA ARG A 88 10.17 3.02 -4.36
C ARG A 88 10.83 1.83 -3.67
N LYS A 89 12.04 2.03 -3.14
CA LYS A 89 12.81 1.02 -2.38
C LYS A 89 12.87 -0.35 -3.08
N ILE A 90 13.12 -0.37 -4.39
CA ILE A 90 13.18 -1.61 -5.16
C ILE A 90 14.44 -2.39 -4.76
N THR A 91 14.26 -3.59 -4.22
CA THR A 91 15.35 -4.50 -3.85
C THR A 91 15.05 -5.93 -4.29
N GLN A 92 16.05 -6.80 -4.27
CA GLN A 92 15.82 -8.23 -4.34
C GLN A 92 15.09 -8.68 -3.06
N ALA A 93 14.12 -9.58 -3.19
CA ALA A 93 13.49 -10.24 -2.05
C ALA A 93 14.53 -11.11 -1.33
N ALA A 94 14.46 -11.12 0.01
CA ALA A 94 15.36 -11.90 0.86
C ALA A 94 14.98 -13.38 0.90
#